data_AF-A0A974TMK5-F1
#
_entry.id   AF-A0A974TMK5-F1
#
_cell.length_a   1.000
_cell.length_b   1.000
_cell.length_c   1.000
_cell.angle_alpha   90.00
_cell.angle_beta   90.00
_cell.angle_gamma   90.00
#
_symmetry.space_group_name_H-M   'P 1'
#
loop_
_entity.id
_entity.type
_entity.pdbx_description
1 polymer ?
#
loop_
_entity_poly.entity_id
_entity_poly.type
_entity_poly.pdbx_seq_one_letter_code
_entity_poly.pdbx_strand_id
1 'polypeptide(L)' 'MVLLHAAVGIDWQSPPEGTSLKTLNEAEEKGFIEIRGEFQKRQFRLTKRGSDHVALDRRRLAARKL' A
#
# COMPACT_ATOMS: atom_id res chain seq x y z
N MET A 1 6.59 -4.05 2.28
CA MET A 1 5.50 -4.85 1.66
C MET A 1 5.33 -4.38 0.22
N VAL A 2 5.26 -5.30 -0.75
CA VAL A 2 5.17 -4.95 -2.19
C VAL A 2 3.91 -4.13 -2.51
N LEU A 3 2.79 -4.42 -1.85
CA LEU A 3 1.52 -3.71 -2.02
C LEU A 3 1.65 -2.18 -1.86
N LEU A 4 2.40 -1.71 -0.87
CA LEU A 4 2.52 -0.27 -0.61
C LEU A 4 3.30 0.45 -1.71
N HIS A 5 4.23 -0.23 -2.37
CA HIS A 5 4.99 0.32 -3.48
C HIS A 5 4.20 0.39 -4.79
N ALA A 6 3.14 -0.41 -4.90
CA ALA A 6 2.24 -0.39 -6.06
C ALA A 6 1.16 0.71 -5.96
N ALA A 7 1.04 1.36 -4.81
CA ALA A 7 0.09 2.45 -4.63
C ALA A 7 0.53 3.71 -5.38
N VAL A 8 -0.39 4.28 -6.15
CA VAL A 8 -0.27 5.58 -6.81
C VAL A 8 -0.88 6.65 -5.91
N GLY A 9 -0.04 7.25 -5.06
CA GLY A 9 -0.45 8.36 -4.18
C GLY A 9 -1.44 7.97 -3.08
N ILE A 10 -2.31 8.91 -2.73
CA ILE A 10 -3.31 8.80 -1.65
C ILE A 10 -4.74 8.60 -2.16
N ASP A 11 -4.91 8.41 -3.46
CA ASP A 11 -6.20 8.19 -4.08
C ASP A 11 -6.63 6.73 -4.00
N TRP A 12 -7.94 6.52 -4.09
CA TRP A 12 -8.53 5.19 -4.12
C TRP A 12 -8.23 4.49 -5.43
N GLN A 13 -7.65 3.30 -5.34
CA GLN A 13 -7.24 2.52 -6.50
C GLN A 13 -7.49 1.03 -6.28
N SER A 14 -7.53 0.28 -7.37
CA SER A 14 -7.65 -1.17 -7.31
C SER A 14 -6.33 -1.80 -6.84
N PRO A 15 -6.38 -2.84 -5.98
CA PRO A 15 -5.20 -3.60 -5.65
C PRO A 15 -4.59 -4.25 -6.90
N PRO A 16 -3.25 -4.36 -6.99
CA PRO A 16 -2.60 -5.08 -8.08
C PRO A 16 -3.08 -6.52 -8.18
N GLU A 17 -3.08 -7.06 -9.40
CA GLU A 17 -3.43 -8.46 -9.64
C GLU A 17 -2.58 -9.41 -8.77
N GLY A 18 -3.20 -10.44 -8.20
CA GLY A 18 -2.54 -11.37 -7.27
C GLY A 18 -2.39 -10.86 -5.83
N THR A 19 -2.83 -9.64 -5.51
CA THR A 19 -2.88 -9.17 -4.12
C THR A 19 -3.96 -9.94 -3.37
N SER A 20 -3.54 -10.74 -2.38
CA SER A 20 -4.48 -11.49 -1.55
C SER A 20 -5.22 -10.58 -0.56
N LEU A 21 -6.45 -10.98 -0.20
CA LEU A 21 -7.21 -10.33 0.87
C LEU A 21 -6.42 -10.21 2.17
N LYS A 22 -5.68 -11.27 2.53
CA LYS A 22 -4.85 -11.29 3.73
C LYS A 22 -3.84 -10.14 3.70
N THR A 23 -3.20 -9.91 2.56
CA THR A 23 -2.21 -8.83 2.41
C THR A 23 -2.84 -7.44 2.57
N LEU A 24 -4.05 -7.26 2.03
CA LEU A 24 -4.81 -6.03 2.18
C LEU A 24 -5.19 -5.80 3.65
N ASN A 25 -5.81 -6.78 4.30
CA ASN A 25 -6.23 -6.68 5.69
C ASN A 25 -5.02 -6.44 6.62
N GLU A 26 -3.90 -7.13 6.42
CA GLU A 26 -2.68 -6.88 7.20
C GLU A 26 -2.13 -5.46 7.03
N ALA A 27 -2.24 -4.88 5.83
CA ALA A 27 -1.80 -3.52 5.59
C ALA A 27 -2.76 -2.49 6.23
N GLU A 28 -4.06 -2.77 6.24
CA GLU A 28 -5.08 -1.96 6.90
C GLU A 28 -4.93 -2.02 8.44
N GLU A 29 -4.78 -3.21 9.02
CA GLU A 29 -4.53 -3.42 10.45
C GLU A 29 -3.28 -2.69 10.96
N LYS A 30 -2.24 -2.62 10.11
CA LYS A 30 -1.02 -1.85 10.41
C LYS A 30 -1.21 -0.33 10.24
N GLY A 31 -2.36 0.11 9.74
CA GLY A 31 -2.70 1.51 9.49
C GLY A 31 -1.96 2.12 8.31
N PHE A 32 -1.47 1.31 7.36
CA PHE A 32 -0.79 1.80 6.17
C PHE A 32 -1.74 2.15 5.03
N ILE A 33 -2.89 1.49 4.98
CA ILE A 33 -3.92 1.71 3.96
C ILE A 33 -5.30 1.81 4.60
N GLU A 34 -6.24 2.36 3.85
CA GLU A 34 -7.67 2.17 4.09
C GLU A 34 -8.24 1.35 2.94
N ILE A 35 -9.23 0.50 3.24
CA ILE A 35 -9.93 -0.33 2.25
C ILE A 35 -11.40 0.11 2.18
N ARG A 36 -11.97 0.08 0.98
CA ARG A 36 -13.41 0.25 0.76
C ARG A 36 -13.95 -0.67 -0.32
N GLY A 37 -15.26 -0.87 -0.31
CA GLY A 37 -15.99 -1.61 -1.34
C GLY A 37 -16.08 -3.12 -1.08
N GLU A 38 -16.86 -3.78 -1.94
CA GLU A 38 -17.10 -5.21 -1.90
C GLU A 38 -15.91 -6.02 -2.44
N PHE A 39 -15.78 -7.28 -2.03
CA PHE A 39 -14.65 -8.17 -2.31
C PHE A 39 -14.05 -8.04 -3.73
N GLN A 40 -14.88 -8.09 -4.78
CA GLN A 40 -14.41 -8.04 -6.17
C GLN A 40 -14.10 -6.62 -6.68
N LYS A 41 -14.61 -5.58 -6.03
CA LYS A 41 -14.45 -4.17 -6.41
C LYS A 41 -13.72 -3.37 -5.34
N ARG A 42 -12.94 -4.05 -4.49
CA ARG A 42 -12.23 -3.42 -3.39
C ARG A 42 -11.23 -2.43 -3.93
N GLN A 43 -11.24 -1.26 -3.32
CA GLN A 43 -10.25 -0.23 -3.55
C GLN A 43 -9.49 -0.01 -2.26
N PHE A 44 -8.25 0.41 -2.41
CA PHE A 44 -7.41 0.82 -1.29
C PHE A 44 -6.77 2.17 -1.59
N ARG A 45 -6.37 2.87 -0.54
CA ARG A 45 -5.52 4.06 -0.65
C ARG A 45 -4.49 4.08 0.45
N LEU A 46 -3.36 4.77 0.24
CA LEU A 46 -2.39 4.99 1.30
C LEU A 46 -2.93 5.96 2.36
N THR A 47 -2.71 5.64 3.63
CA THR A 47 -2.76 6.63 4.69
C THR A 47 -1.51 7.49 4.67
N LYS A 48 -1.50 8.59 5.43
CA LYS A 48 -0.28 9.39 5.65
C LYS A 48 0.88 8.54 6.19
N ARG A 49 0.59 7.59 7.09
CA ARG A 49 1.58 6.66 7.63
C ARG A 49 2.11 5.72 6.54
N GLY A 50 1.24 5.21 5.67
CA GLY A 50 1.60 4.38 4.53
C GLY A 50 2.51 5.12 3.55
N SER A 51 2.17 6.37 3.19
CA SER A 51 2.98 7.19 2.30
C SER A 51 4.37 7.49 2.88
N ASP A 52 4.44 7.85 4.16
CA ASP A 52 5.72 8.12 4.83
C ASP A 52 6.60 6.86 4.89
N HIS A 53 6.00 5.70 5.12
CA HIS A 53 6.70 4.42 5.12
C HIS A 53 7.32 4.10 3.75
N VAL A 54 6.56 4.27 2.66
CA VAL A 54 7.05 4.04 1.29
C VAL A 54 8.16 5.03 0.95
N ALA A 55 8.00 6.31 1.31
CA ALA A 55 9.02 7.33 1.07
C ALA A 55 10.34 7.00 1.80
N LEU A 56 10.25 6.56 3.06
CA LEU A 56 11.41 6.14 3.84
C LEU A 56 12.09 4.91 3.23
N ASP A 57 11.31 3.91 2.81
CA ASP A 57 11.83 2.69 2.21
C ASP A 57 12.52 2.96 0.87
N ARG A 58 11.93 3.83 0.02
CA ARG A 58 12.56 4.31 -1.22
C ARG A 58 13.90 4.99 -0.95
N ARG A 59 13.98 5.85 0.07
CA ARG A 59 15.25 6.51 0.47
C ARG A 59 16.30 5.49 0.91
N ARG A 60 15.92 4.49 1.71
CA ARG A 60 16.82 3.42 2.15
C ARG A 60 17.33 2.57 0.99
N LEU A 61 16.47 2.24 0.04
CA LEU A 61 16.84 1.50 -1.17
C LEU A 61 17.79 2.31 -2.07
N ALA A 62 17.55 3.61 -2.24
CA ALA A 62 18.45 4.50 -2.96
C ALA A 62 19.82 4.58 -2.28
N ALA A 63 19.86 4.69 -0.95
CA ALA A 63 21.10 4.71 -0.17
C ALA A 63 21.90 3.40 -0.22
N ARG A 64 21.24 2.25 -0.45
CA ARG A 64 21.87 0.93 -0.61
C ARG A 64 22.40 0.66 -2.02
N LYS A 65 22.05 1.50 -3.00
CA LYS A 65 22.56 1.42 -4.39
C LYS A 65 23.84 2.23 -4.61
N LEU A 66 24.35 2.89 -3.56
CA LEU A 66 25.69 3.47 -3.46
C LEU A 66 26.62 2.48 -2.75
#